data_AF-A0A920TXZ5-F1
#
_entry.id   AF-A0A920TXZ5-F1
#
_cell.length_a   1.000
_cell.length_b   1.000
_cell.length_c   1.000
_cell.angle_alpha   90.00
_cell.angle_beta   90.00
_cell.angle_gamma   90.00
#
_symmetry.space_group_name_H-M   'P 1'
#
loop_
_entity.id
_entity.type
_entity.pdbx_description
1 polymer ?
#
loop_
_entity_poly.entity_id
_entity_poly.type
_entity_poly.pdbx_seq_one_letter_code
_entity_poly.pdbx_strand_id
1 'polypeptide(L)' 'MKKTALLTLFFSLCFPCILFAKEDGMVLIKSGCFIMGTNQNATYEDDDDNSREKPAHKVCLGSFYLEPMN' A
#
# COMPACT_ATOMS: atom_id res chain seq x y z
N MET A 1 -24.14 -3.43 -33.96
CA MET A 1 -24.14 -3.33 -32.48
C MET A 1 -23.86 -4.65 -31.75
N LYS A 2 -24.26 -5.82 -32.28
CA LYS A 2 -23.97 -7.13 -31.62
C LYS A 2 -22.50 -7.61 -31.72
N LYS A 3 -21.77 -7.23 -32.78
CA LYS A 3 -20.37 -7.67 -33.01
C LYS A 3 -19.34 -6.91 -32.17
N THR A 4 -19.61 -5.64 -31.86
CA THR A 4 -18.72 -4.80 -31.03
C THR A 4 -18.76 -5.18 -29.56
N ALA A 5 -19.93 -5.57 -29.04
CA ALA A 5 -20.07 -6.06 -27.66
C ALA A 5 -19.37 -7.42 -27.43
N LEU A 6 -19.30 -8.27 -28.46
CA LEU A 6 -18.58 -9.54 -28.41
C LEU A 6 -17.06 -9.34 -28.41
N LEU A 7 -16.58 -8.33 -29.15
CA LEU A 7 -15.16 -8.00 -29.25
C LEU A 7 -14.59 -7.44 -27.94
N THR A 8 -15.36 -6.58 -27.26
CA THR A 8 -15.00 -6.04 -25.93
C THR A 8 -15.00 -7.10 -24.84
N LEU A 9 -15.93 -8.07 -24.90
CA LEU A 9 -15.95 -9.21 -23.97
C LEU A 9 -14.73 -10.13 -24.16
N PHE A 10 -14.30 -10.33 -25.41
CA PHE A 10 -13.12 -11.16 -25.74
C PHE A 10 -11.81 -10.50 -25.29
N PHE A 11 -11.68 -9.18 -25.45
CA PHE A 11 -10.49 -8.43 -25.00
C PHE A 11 -10.32 -8.46 -23.47
N SER A 12 -11.44 -8.46 -22.72
CA SER A 12 -11.42 -8.58 -21.26
C SER A 12 -11.03 -9.98 -20.76
N LEU A 13 -11.27 -11.04 -21.55
CA LEU A 13 -10.94 -12.42 -21.19
C LEU A 13 -9.49 -12.79 -21.55
N CYS A 14 -8.90 -12.13 -22.56
CA CYS A 14 -7.52 -12.38 -23.01
C CYS A 14 -6.44 -11.70 -22.17
N PHE A 15 -6.80 -10.77 -21.28
CA PHE A 15 -5.86 -10.00 -20.47
C PHE A 15 -6.18 -10.03 -18.96
N PRO A 16 -6.31 -11.20 -18.31
CA PRO A 16 -6.46 -11.25 -16.85
C PRO A 16 -5.23 -10.70 -16.11
N CYS A 17 -4.09 -10.59 -16.78
CA CYS A 17 -2.81 -10.24 -16.19
C CYS A 17 -2.47 -8.75 -16.13
N ILE A 18 -3.25 -7.85 -16.75
CA ILE A 18 -2.89 -6.42 -16.77
C ILE A 18 -3.08 -5.76 -15.38
N LEU A 19 -3.84 -6.38 -14.47
CA LEU A 19 -4.21 -5.71 -13.22
C LEU A 19 -3.23 -5.92 -12.05
N PHE A 20 -2.29 -6.86 -12.15
CA PHE A 20 -1.34 -7.11 -11.06
C PHE A 20 0.04 -7.41 -11.64
N ALA A 21 0.79 -6.35 -11.94
CA ALA A 21 2.24 -6.46 -12.02
C ALA A 21 2.74 -6.87 -10.63
N LYS A 22 2.92 -8.18 -10.42
CA LYS A 22 3.69 -8.68 -9.28
C LYS A 22 5.12 -8.25 -9.54
N GLU A 23 5.55 -7.21 -8.84
CA GLU A 23 6.94 -6.78 -8.94
C GLU A 23 7.84 -7.80 -8.25
N ASP A 24 8.85 -8.26 -8.99
CA ASP A 24 9.81 -9.25 -8.53
C ASP A 24 10.58 -8.68 -7.33
N GLY A 25 10.84 -9.53 -6.34
CA GLY A 25 11.51 -9.13 -5.09
C GLY A 25 10.67 -8.34 -4.07
N MET A 26 9.44 -7.91 -4.38
CA MET A 26 8.59 -7.17 -3.42
C MET A 26 7.57 -8.04 -2.68
N VAL A 27 7.20 -7.60 -1.47
CA VAL A 27 6.19 -8.23 -0.61
C VAL A 27 4.87 -7.49 -0.68
N LEU A 28 3.76 -8.22 -0.84
CA LEU A 28 2.42 -7.63 -0.76
C LEU A 28 2.03 -7.38 0.70
N ILE A 29 1.85 -6.11 1.05
CA ILE A 29 1.22 -5.68 2.30
C ILE A 29 -0.29 -5.60 2.08
N LYS A 30 -1.06 -6.31 2.91
CA LYS A 30 -2.52 -6.33 2.82
C LYS A 30 -3.11 -5.01 3.30
N SER A 31 -4.22 -4.60 2.68
CA SER A 31 -5.02 -3.47 3.15
C SER A 31 -5.41 -3.61 4.62
N GLY A 32 -5.34 -2.52 5.37
CA GLY A 32 -5.67 -2.52 6.78
C GLY A 32 -5.49 -1.15 7.41
N CYS A 33 -5.75 -1.07 8.71
CA CYS A 33 -5.46 0.12 9.50
C CYS A 33 -4.53 -0.22 10.65
N PHE A 34 -3.67 0.72 11.01
CA PHE A 34 -2.75 0.61 12.13
C PHE A 34 -2.61 1.97 12.83
N ILE A 35 -2.02 1.97 14.02
CA ILE A 35 -1.70 3.20 14.73
C ILE A 35 -0.30 3.64 14.28
N MET A 36 -0.21 4.83 13.69
CA MET A 36 1.04 5.46 13.26
C MET A 36 1.43 6.58 14.23
N GLY A 37 2.73 6.73 14.45
CA GLY A 37 3.27 7.64 15.45
C GLY A 37 3.20 7.07 16.87
N THR A 38 3.47 7.90 17.87
CA THR A 38 3.44 7.54 19.29
C THR A 38 2.86 8.67 20.12
N ASN A 39 2.38 8.36 21.33
CA ASN A 39 2.03 9.34 22.35
C ASN A 39 3.05 9.36 23.51
N GLN A 40 4.04 8.47 23.46
CA GLN A 40 5.08 8.39 24.47
C GLN A 40 6.04 9.56 24.33
N ASN A 41 6.58 10.03 25.45
CA ASN A 41 7.64 11.04 25.45
C ASN A 41 8.99 10.34 25.28
N ALA A 42 9.80 10.85 24.38
CA ALA A 42 11.19 10.47 24.20
C ALA A 42 12.00 11.71 23.81
N THR A 43 13.29 11.65 24.09
CA THR A 43 14.29 12.64 23.66
C THR A 43 15.31 11.89 22.81
N TYR A 44 15.68 12.48 21.67
CA TYR A 44 16.69 11.92 20.77
C TYR A 44 18.11 12.24 21.26
N GLU A 45 19.12 11.71 20.56
CA GLU A 45 20.54 11.93 20.92
C GLU A 45 21.00 13.38 20.74
N ASP A 46 20.27 14.19 19.97
CA ASP A 46 20.52 15.61 19.72
C ASP A 46 19.74 16.53 20.67
N ASP A 47 19.20 15.99 21.77
CA ASP A 47 18.39 16.67 22.78
C ASP A 47 17.04 17.22 22.28
N ASP A 48 16.67 16.97 21.03
CA ASP A 48 15.33 17.27 20.51
C ASP A 48 14.29 16.31 21.08
N ASP A 49 13.07 16.81 21.29
CA ASP A 49 11.96 15.97 21.69
C ASP A 49 11.30 15.27 20.50
N ASN A 50 10.60 14.17 20.79
CA ASN A 50 9.84 13.44 19.78
C ASN A 50 8.47 14.06 19.46
N SER A 51 8.30 15.38 19.62
CA SER A 51 6.99 16.05 19.39
C SER A 51 6.44 15.81 17.99
N ARG A 52 7.31 15.65 16.99
CA ARG A 52 6.95 15.38 15.59
C ARG A 52 6.41 13.97 15.32
N GLU A 53 6.58 13.04 16.26
CA GLU A 53 6.01 11.69 16.15
C GLU A 53 4.59 11.60 16.74
N LYS A 54 4.12 12.69 17.38
CA LYS A 54 2.83 12.80 18.04
C LYS A 54 1.82 13.53 17.15
N PRO A 55 0.51 13.27 17.32
CA PRO A 55 -0.06 12.22 18.16
C PRO A 55 -0.03 10.85 17.45
N ALA A 56 -0.13 9.79 18.24
CA ALA A 56 -0.50 8.48 17.71
C ALA A 56 -1.91 8.55 17.11
N HIS A 57 -2.05 8.17 15.85
CA HIS A 57 -3.33 8.26 15.13
C HIS A 57 -3.54 7.06 14.20
N LYS A 58 -4.82 6.76 13.93
CA LYS A 58 -5.21 5.66 13.06
C LYS A 58 -4.99 6.03 11.60
N VAL A 59 -4.18 5.25 10.90
CA VAL A 59 -3.97 5.36 9.46
C VAL A 59 -4.53 4.11 8.80
N CYS A 60 -5.21 4.27 7.67
CA CYS A 60 -5.75 3.17 6.88
C CYS A 60 -5.17 3.24 5.46
N LEU A 61 -4.58 2.15 5.01
CA LEU A 61 -3.96 2.04 3.68
C LEU A 61 -4.64 0.93 2.88
N GLY A 62 -4.71 1.13 1.56
CA GLY A 62 -5.00 0.05 0.61
C GLY A 62 -3.86 -0.97 0.56
N SER A 63 -4.05 -2.08 -0.14
CA SER A 63 -2.97 -3.04 -0.37
C SER A 63 -1.90 -2.44 -1.27
N PHE A 64 -0.62 -2.70 -0.98
CA PHE A 64 0.52 -2.20 -1.76
C PHE A 64 1.69 -3.19 -1.71
N TYR A 65 2.62 -3.07 -2.65
CA TYR A 65 3.88 -3.84 -2.66
C TYR A 65 5.00 -3.01 -2.02
N LEU A 66 5.84 -3.66 -1.22
CA LEU A 66 6.98 -3.03 -0.54
C LEU A 66 8.24 -3.88 -0.73
N GLU A 67 9.36 -3.24 -1.03
CA GLU A 67 10.67 -3.90 -1.06
C GLU A 67 11.07 -4.34 0.36
N PRO A 68 11.51 -5.59 0.57
CA PRO A 68 11.95 -6.07 1.87
C PRO A 68 13.26 -5.39 2.30
N MET A 69 13.37 -5.05 3.58
CA MET A 69 14.64 -4.58 4.16
C MET A 69 15.57 -5.78 4.34
N ASN A 70 16.57 -5.89 3.48
CA ASN A 70 17.62 -6.93 3.53
C ASN A 70 18.90 -6.38 4.16
#